data_AF-A0A8T4FPV4-F1
#
_entry.id   AF-A0A8T4FPV4-F1
#
_cell.length_a   1.000
_cell.length_b   1.000
_cell.length_c   1.000
_cell.angle_alpha   90.00
_cell.angle_beta   90.00
_cell.angle_gamma   90.00
#
_symmetry.space_group_name_H-M   'P 1'
#
loop_
_entity.id
_entity.type
_entity.pdbx_description
1 polymer ?
#
loop_
_entity_poly.entity_id
_entity_poly.type
_entity_poly.pdbx_seq_one_letter_code
_entity_poly.pdbx_strand_id
1 'polypeptide(L)'
;MQALKKAKGALIGKKPEKKDAETRPARAPSAAISDETLIINCSRCRFSPDPGTAECIGCMVRTMCSVGSSDRIVLRTGKDVEISGRSGKAIKDTASVMRWSMPQEEPRGRCSMCDLSRGKVVKAVWDRFPSDGLGMAHATLQGKRPPGKDCEGCVLRTRRALEQIEAGLKEVTERMSDLSRRQYRWRGSPHGGRSGSGRDVNAR
;
A
#
# COMPACT_ATOMS: atom_id res chain seq x y z
N MET A 1 42.11 62.64 -17.26
CA MET A 1 41.77 63.28 -15.97
C MET A 1 40.32 62.94 -15.63
N GLN A 2 40.12 62.44 -14.40
CA GLN A 2 38.96 62.61 -13.50
C GLN A 2 37.54 62.68 -14.13
N ALA A 3 36.68 61.67 -13.99
CA ALA A 3 35.95 61.23 -12.78
C ALA A 3 34.61 61.97 -12.53
N LEU A 4 33.59 61.15 -12.25
CA LEU A 4 32.46 61.34 -11.32
C LEU A 4 31.06 61.74 -11.86
N LYS A 5 30.12 60.81 -11.54
CA LYS A 5 28.80 61.04 -10.91
C LYS A 5 27.70 61.56 -11.86
N LYS A 6 26.51 60.95 -11.96
CA LYS A 6 25.63 60.52 -10.86
C LYS A 6 24.53 59.55 -11.37
N ALA A 7 24.27 58.52 -10.57
CA ALA A 7 23.03 57.74 -10.58
C ALA A 7 21.93 58.41 -9.74
N LYS A 8 20.67 58.28 -10.17
CA LYS A 8 19.40 58.34 -9.42
C LYS A 8 18.35 57.79 -10.41
N GLY A 9 17.64 56.69 -10.20
CA GLY A 9 17.08 56.13 -8.97
C GLY A 9 15.56 56.07 -9.16
N ALA A 10 15.06 55.13 -9.97
CA ALA A 10 13.63 54.89 -10.15
C ALA A 10 13.24 53.63 -9.37
N LEU A 11 12.59 53.83 -8.22
CA LEU A 11 11.99 52.78 -7.40
C LEU A 11 10.62 52.42 -7.99
N ILE A 12 10.57 51.35 -8.78
CA ILE A 12 9.31 50.66 -9.10
C ILE A 12 9.04 49.72 -7.93
N GLY A 13 8.04 50.07 -7.12
CA GLY A 13 7.49 49.22 -6.07
C GLY A 13 6.92 47.95 -6.66
N LYS A 14 7.70 46.87 -6.63
CA LYS A 14 7.19 45.52 -6.86
C LYS A 14 6.38 45.09 -5.62
N LYS A 15 5.06 44.99 -5.80
CA LYS A 15 4.17 44.22 -4.91
C LYS A 15 4.80 42.84 -4.69
N PRO A 16 4.93 42.33 -3.45
CA PRO A 16 5.33 40.96 -3.24
C PRO A 16 4.21 40.06 -3.75
N GLU A 17 4.50 39.32 -4.84
CA GLU A 17 3.73 38.15 -5.22
C GLU A 17 3.61 37.26 -3.98
N LYS A 18 2.37 36.99 -3.59
CA LYS A 18 2.06 35.96 -2.60
C LYS A 18 2.64 34.67 -3.15
N LYS A 19 3.72 34.19 -2.52
CA LYS A 19 4.17 32.81 -2.62
C LYS A 19 3.01 31.94 -2.16
N ASP A 20 2.21 31.47 -3.11
CA ASP A 20 1.20 30.47 -2.84
C ASP A 20 1.92 29.24 -2.31
N ALA A 21 1.68 29.03 -1.02
CA ALA A 21 1.89 27.83 -0.22
C ALA A 21 2.71 26.74 -0.91
N GLU A 22 4.01 26.73 -0.64
CA GLU A 22 4.82 25.52 -0.70
C GLU A 22 4.09 24.46 0.13
N THR A 23 3.39 23.58 -0.57
CA THR A 23 2.67 22.46 0.03
C THR A 23 3.74 21.57 0.63
N ARG A 24 4.02 21.78 1.93
CA ARG A 24 4.92 20.93 2.72
C ARG A 24 4.56 19.48 2.37
N PRO A 25 5.52 18.68 1.86
CA PRO A 25 5.25 17.27 1.62
C PRO A 25 4.70 16.72 2.93
N ALA A 26 3.53 16.07 2.88
CA ALA A 26 2.92 15.47 4.05
C ALA A 26 4.00 14.61 4.70
N ARG A 27 4.48 15.01 5.89
CA ARG A 27 5.44 14.19 6.62
C ARG A 27 4.76 12.84 6.85
N ALA A 28 5.41 11.77 6.42
CA ALA A 28 4.93 10.42 6.64
C ALA A 28 4.51 10.24 8.11
N PRO A 29 3.46 9.45 8.39
CA PRO A 29 3.08 9.16 9.77
C PRO A 29 4.29 8.54 10.48
N SER A 30 4.54 8.95 11.73
CA SER A 30 5.53 8.25 12.54
C SER A 30 4.95 6.91 12.96
N ALA A 31 5.71 5.85 12.79
CA ALA A 31 5.28 4.50 13.17
C ALA A 31 6.40 3.73 13.86
N ALA A 32 6.02 2.82 14.74
CA ALA A 32 6.94 1.98 15.50
C ALA A 32 6.30 0.61 15.76
N ILE A 33 7.14 -0.39 15.97
CA ILE A 33 6.72 -1.70 16.46
C ILE A 33 6.94 -1.74 17.96
N SER A 34 5.92 -2.12 18.71
CA SER A 34 5.97 -2.37 20.16
C SER A 34 5.20 -3.65 20.43
N ASP A 35 5.81 -4.62 21.12
CA ASP A 35 5.15 -5.86 21.58
C ASP A 35 4.27 -6.50 20.49
N GLU A 36 4.89 -6.80 19.35
CA GLU A 36 4.23 -7.40 18.17
C GLU A 36 3.12 -6.57 17.52
N THR A 37 2.97 -5.29 17.90
CA THR A 37 1.96 -4.37 17.39
C THR A 37 2.61 -3.27 16.57
N LEU A 38 2.11 -3.04 15.34
CA LEU A 38 2.47 -1.87 14.54
C LEU A 38 1.62 -0.68 14.98
N ILE A 39 2.24 0.31 15.59
CA ILE A 39 1.60 1.55 16.01
C ILE A 39 1.86 2.61 14.94
N ILE A 40 0.79 3.15 14.35
CA ILE A 40 0.85 4.21 13.33
C ILE A 40 0.23 5.48 13.92
N ASN A 41 1.03 6.54 14.03
CA ASN A 41 0.54 7.83 14.50
C ASN A 41 -0.06 8.64 13.34
N CYS A 42 -1.39 8.73 13.34
CA CYS A 42 -2.17 9.41 12.31
C CYS A 42 -2.42 10.89 12.61
N SER A 43 -1.85 11.46 13.67
CA SER A 43 -2.02 12.90 14.03
C SER A 43 -1.63 13.89 12.92
N ARG A 44 -0.89 13.43 11.90
CA ARG A 44 -0.48 14.21 10.72
C ARG A 44 -1.13 13.74 9.42
N CYS A 45 -2.09 12.83 9.49
CA CYS A 45 -2.87 12.46 8.32
C CYS A 45 -3.64 13.69 7.82
N ARG A 46 -3.58 13.95 6.51
CA ARG A 46 -4.35 15.02 5.87
C ARG A 46 -5.86 14.74 5.84
N PHE A 47 -6.26 13.50 6.12
CA PHE A 47 -7.64 13.01 6.08
C PHE A 47 -8.05 12.48 7.46
N SER A 48 -9.37 12.43 7.71
CA SER A 48 -9.90 11.68 8.85
C SER A 48 -9.55 10.20 8.64
N PRO A 49 -8.76 9.59 9.54
CA PRO A 49 -8.29 8.23 9.37
C PRO A 49 -9.46 7.25 9.50
N ASP A 50 -9.86 6.69 8.36
CA ASP A 50 -10.87 5.64 8.26
C ASP A 50 -10.19 4.36 7.70
N PRO A 51 -10.04 3.30 8.51
CA PRO A 51 -9.41 2.04 8.12
C PRO A 51 -9.94 1.42 6.82
N GLY A 52 -11.19 1.70 6.44
CA GLY A 52 -11.82 1.15 5.25
C GLY A 52 -11.46 1.87 3.95
N THR A 53 -10.88 3.07 4.03
CA THR A 53 -10.56 3.89 2.85
C THR A 53 -9.32 3.39 2.13
N ALA A 54 -9.28 3.59 0.81
CA ALA A 54 -8.14 3.24 -0.03
C ALA A 54 -6.85 3.91 0.46
N GLU A 55 -6.92 5.17 0.87
CA GLU A 55 -5.82 5.98 1.35
C GLU A 55 -5.22 5.39 2.65
N CYS A 56 -6.07 5.03 3.61
CA CYS A 56 -5.64 4.41 4.86
C CYS A 56 -5.05 3.02 4.62
N ILE A 57 -5.67 2.18 3.77
CA ILE A 57 -5.15 0.86 3.43
C ILE A 57 -3.76 0.98 2.78
N GLY A 58 -3.60 1.86 1.80
CA GLY A 58 -2.31 2.11 1.17
C GLY A 58 -1.26 2.64 2.15
N CYS A 59 -1.66 3.50 3.09
CA CYS A 59 -0.79 3.99 4.16
C CYS A 59 -0.33 2.86 5.09
N MET A 60 -1.24 1.99 5.53
CA MET A 60 -0.92 0.87 6.41
C MET A 60 0.04 -0.12 5.74
N VAL A 61 -0.24 -0.51 4.49
CA VAL A 61 0.62 -1.42 3.71
C VAL A 61 2.02 -0.84 3.54
N ARG A 62 2.14 0.44 3.13
CA ARG A 62 3.44 1.11 2.98
C ARG A 62 4.20 1.19 4.30
N THR A 63 3.51 1.58 5.37
CA THR A 63 4.12 1.69 6.70
C THR A 63 4.63 0.34 7.20
N MET A 64 3.83 -0.72 7.04
CA MET A 64 4.22 -2.08 7.42
C MET A 64 5.36 -2.62 6.54
N CYS A 65 5.37 -2.28 5.25
CA CYS A 65 6.48 -2.61 4.36
C CYS A 65 7.80 -2.00 4.86
N SER A 66 7.77 -0.74 5.29
CA SER A 66 8.96 0.02 5.70
C SER A 66 9.44 -0.25 7.13
N VAL A 67 8.52 -0.37 8.10
CA VAL A 67 8.86 -0.44 9.53
C VAL A 67 8.98 -1.89 10.02
N GLY A 68 8.27 -2.82 9.38
CA GLY A 68 8.26 -4.23 9.75
C GLY A 68 6.85 -4.78 9.89
N SER A 69 6.75 -6.10 9.93
CA SER A 69 5.48 -6.82 9.83
C SER A 69 4.89 -7.10 11.22
N SER A 70 3.58 -6.95 11.34
CA SER A 70 2.80 -7.26 12.54
C SER A 70 1.39 -7.70 12.15
N ASP A 71 0.78 -8.58 12.93
CA ASP A 71 -0.62 -9.00 12.75
C ASP A 71 -1.63 -8.06 13.43
N ARG A 72 -1.14 -7.11 14.23
CA ARG A 72 -1.95 -6.15 15.01
C ARG A 72 -1.50 -4.73 14.71
N ILE A 73 -2.42 -3.89 14.26
CA ILE A 73 -2.15 -2.50 13.89
C ILE A 73 -2.97 -1.59 14.79
N VAL A 74 -2.35 -0.57 15.38
CA VAL A 74 -3.05 0.47 16.14
C VAL A 74 -2.86 1.80 15.43
N LEU A 75 -3.97 2.40 15.00
CA LEU A 75 -4.00 3.74 14.43
C LEU A 75 -4.29 4.76 15.54
N ARG A 76 -3.32 5.64 15.84
CA ARG A 76 -3.49 6.70 16.85
C ARG A 76 -4.01 7.96 16.21
N THR A 77 -5.30 8.25 16.44
CA THR A 77 -6.05 9.31 15.75
C THR A 77 -6.74 10.30 16.70
N GLY A 78 -6.59 10.10 18.02
CA GLY A 78 -7.37 10.75 19.08
C GLY A 78 -8.36 9.77 19.74
N LYS A 79 -8.91 8.84 18.95
CA LYS A 79 -9.43 7.55 19.44
C LYS A 79 -8.63 6.45 18.77
N ASP A 80 -7.97 5.62 19.56
CA ASP A 80 -7.14 4.57 19.02
C ASP A 80 -8.02 3.50 18.37
N VAL A 81 -7.72 3.17 17.11
CA VAL A 81 -8.42 2.13 16.36
C VAL A 81 -7.48 0.95 16.21
N GLU A 82 -7.91 -0.20 16.68
CA GLU A 82 -7.17 -1.45 16.53
C GLU A 82 -7.69 -2.27 15.36
N ILE A 83 -6.77 -2.75 14.53
CA ILE A 83 -7.02 -3.63 13.40
C ILE A 83 -6.22 -4.90 13.64
N SER A 84 -6.92 -6.03 13.75
CA SER A 84 -6.32 -7.33 14.00
C SER A 84 -7.07 -8.43 13.23
N GLY A 85 -6.62 -9.68 13.40
CA GLY A 85 -7.23 -10.82 12.74
C GLY A 85 -7.08 -10.77 11.22
N ARG A 86 -8.19 -10.92 10.50
CA ARG A 86 -8.16 -11.07 9.03
C ARG A 86 -7.70 -9.81 8.31
N SER A 87 -8.20 -8.65 8.72
CA SER A 87 -7.84 -7.38 8.12
C SER A 87 -6.36 -7.05 8.35
N GLY A 88 -5.87 -7.28 9.57
CA GLY A 88 -4.44 -7.15 9.89
C GLY A 88 -3.57 -8.09 9.07
N LYS A 89 -3.97 -9.35 8.95
CA LYS A 89 -3.27 -10.36 8.13
C LYS A 89 -3.26 -10.00 6.64
N ALA A 90 -4.37 -9.51 6.09
CA ALA A 90 -4.44 -9.07 4.70
C ALA A 90 -3.45 -7.93 4.43
N ILE A 91 -3.41 -6.92 5.32
CA ILE A 91 -2.45 -5.83 5.24
C ILE A 91 -1.01 -6.35 5.33
N LYS A 92 -0.74 -7.31 6.22
CA LYS A 92 0.59 -7.95 6.36
C LYS A 92 1.01 -8.72 5.13
N ASP A 93 0.11 -9.52 4.57
CA ASP A 93 0.39 -10.31 3.38
C ASP A 93 0.60 -9.38 2.18
N THR A 94 -0.22 -8.35 2.00
CA THR A 94 -0.03 -7.32 0.96
C THR A 94 1.28 -6.54 1.14
N ALA A 95 1.64 -6.15 2.38
CA ALA A 95 2.91 -5.49 2.66
C ALA A 95 4.11 -6.41 2.35
N SER A 96 3.94 -7.72 2.54
CA SER A 96 4.95 -8.72 2.15
C SER A 96 5.10 -8.76 0.64
N VAL A 97 3.98 -8.77 -0.11
CA VAL A 97 3.95 -8.65 -1.59
C VAL A 97 4.67 -7.40 -2.07
N MET A 98 4.42 -6.25 -1.44
CA MET A 98 5.14 -5.01 -1.72
C MET A 98 6.64 -5.15 -1.46
N ARG A 99 7.03 -5.73 -0.33
CA ARG A 99 8.45 -5.84 0.09
C ARG A 99 9.29 -6.68 -0.87
N TRP A 100 8.82 -7.87 -1.26
CA TRP A 100 9.60 -8.75 -2.15
C TRP A 100 9.54 -8.33 -3.62
N SER A 101 8.50 -7.58 -4.03
CA SER A 101 8.36 -7.14 -5.42
C SER A 101 9.17 -5.89 -5.73
N MET A 102 9.33 -4.98 -4.76
CA MET A 102 10.16 -3.79 -4.86
C MET A 102 11.64 -4.19 -5.00
N PRO A 103 12.35 -3.71 -6.05
CA PRO A 103 13.78 -3.97 -6.18
C PRO A 103 14.54 -3.29 -5.04
N GLN A 104 15.42 -4.04 -4.40
CA GLN A 104 16.24 -3.58 -3.27
C GLN A 104 17.45 -2.73 -3.74
N GLU A 105 17.80 -2.82 -5.02
CA GLU A 105 18.86 -2.03 -5.64
C GLU A 105 18.34 -1.26 -6.84
N GLU A 106 18.93 -0.10 -7.09
CA GLU A 106 18.67 0.63 -8.33
C GLU A 106 19.07 -0.21 -9.55
N PRO A 107 18.29 -0.14 -10.65
CA PRO A 107 18.63 -0.85 -11.87
C PRO A 107 20.01 -0.41 -12.35
N ARG A 108 20.97 -1.34 -12.41
CA ARG A 108 22.31 -1.09 -12.96
C ARG A 108 22.35 -1.37 -14.46
N GLY A 109 23.32 -0.74 -15.14
CA GLY A 109 23.59 -0.96 -16.56
C GLY A 109 22.44 -0.55 -17.48
N ARG A 110 22.23 -1.29 -18.58
CA ARG A 110 21.26 -0.93 -19.64
C ARG A 110 19.81 -0.73 -19.16
N CYS A 111 19.41 -1.35 -18.05
CA CYS A 111 18.06 -1.17 -17.51
C CYS A 111 17.86 0.15 -16.75
N SER A 112 18.91 0.87 -16.34
CA SER A 112 18.77 2.16 -15.63
C SER A 112 18.09 3.21 -16.52
N MET A 113 18.44 3.21 -17.81
CA MET A 113 17.93 4.14 -18.82
C MET A 113 16.58 3.71 -19.41
N CYS A 114 16.13 2.48 -19.13
CA CYS A 114 14.88 1.93 -19.66
C CYS A 114 13.71 2.39 -18.75
N ASP A 115 12.81 3.19 -19.30
CA ASP A 115 11.61 3.65 -18.56
C ASP A 115 10.65 2.52 -18.19
N LEU A 116 10.72 1.43 -18.95
CA LEU A 116 9.97 0.20 -18.71
C LEU A 116 10.73 -0.81 -17.86
N SER A 117 11.74 -0.35 -17.10
CA SER A 117 12.47 -1.20 -16.16
C SER A 117 11.63 -1.52 -14.94
N ARG A 118 11.91 -2.68 -14.33
CA ARG A 118 11.18 -3.20 -13.17
C ARG A 118 11.08 -2.18 -12.04
N GLY A 119 12.19 -1.50 -11.72
CA GLY A 119 12.20 -0.51 -10.63
C GLY A 119 11.23 0.63 -10.86
N LYS A 120 11.23 1.24 -12.05
CA LYS A 120 10.34 2.36 -12.38
C LYS A 120 8.87 1.90 -12.41
N VAL A 121 8.59 0.79 -13.08
CA VAL A 121 7.21 0.31 -13.27
C VAL A 121 6.62 -0.23 -11.96
N VAL A 122 7.32 -1.10 -11.23
CA VAL A 122 6.82 -1.67 -9.97
C VAL A 122 6.64 -0.60 -8.91
N LYS A 123 7.55 0.38 -8.84
CA LYS A 123 7.37 1.54 -7.96
C LYS A 123 6.09 2.31 -8.31
N ALA A 124 5.85 2.59 -9.59
CA ALA A 124 4.64 3.28 -10.04
C ALA A 124 3.35 2.51 -9.72
N VAL A 125 3.38 1.16 -9.78
CA VAL A 125 2.26 0.31 -9.33
C VAL A 125 1.96 0.53 -7.86
N TRP A 126 2.98 0.46 -6.99
CA TRP A 126 2.81 0.61 -5.54
C TRP A 126 2.51 2.04 -5.08
N ASP A 127 2.98 3.05 -5.82
CA ASP A 127 2.64 4.45 -5.57
C ASP A 127 1.14 4.69 -5.81
N ARG A 128 0.53 3.93 -6.73
CA ARG A 128 -0.92 3.97 -7.03
C ARG A 128 -1.77 3.08 -6.11
N PHE A 129 -1.16 2.15 -5.39
CA PHE A 129 -1.90 1.22 -4.53
C PHE A 129 -2.69 1.97 -3.43
N PRO A 130 -3.95 1.57 -3.16
CA PRO A 130 -4.67 0.37 -3.63
C PRO A 130 -5.53 0.56 -4.90
N SER A 131 -5.39 1.67 -5.62
CA SER A 131 -6.03 1.85 -6.92
C SER A 131 -5.38 0.98 -8.01
N ASP A 132 -5.93 1.01 -9.23
CA ASP A 132 -5.49 0.19 -10.36
C ASP A 132 -4.10 0.57 -10.92
N GLY A 133 -3.04 0.25 -10.17
CA GLY A 133 -1.66 0.39 -10.62
C GLY A 133 -1.24 -0.68 -11.62
N LEU A 134 -1.71 -1.92 -11.43
CA LEU A 134 -1.36 -3.07 -12.27
C LEU A 134 -1.95 -2.94 -13.68
N GLY A 135 -3.24 -2.61 -13.82
CA GLY A 135 -3.88 -2.45 -15.12
C GLY A 135 -3.20 -1.39 -15.98
N MET A 136 -2.84 -0.24 -15.38
CA MET A 136 -2.05 0.79 -16.07
C MET A 136 -0.65 0.33 -16.47
N ALA A 137 0.02 -0.46 -15.63
CA ALA A 137 1.33 -1.00 -15.96
C ALA A 137 1.26 -1.99 -17.14
N HIS A 138 0.25 -2.86 -17.17
CA HIS A 138 0.00 -3.76 -18.31
C HIS A 138 -0.32 -2.97 -19.58
N ALA A 139 -1.21 -1.99 -19.52
CA ALA A 139 -1.54 -1.13 -20.66
C ALA A 139 -0.29 -0.41 -21.20
N THR A 140 0.56 0.09 -20.30
CA THR A 140 1.83 0.75 -20.66
C THR A 140 2.79 -0.21 -21.37
N LEU A 141 2.89 -1.46 -20.92
CA LEU A 141 3.79 -2.47 -21.49
C LEU A 141 3.24 -3.13 -22.76
N GLN A 142 1.93 -3.07 -23.01
CA GLN A 142 1.30 -3.52 -24.25
C GLN A 142 1.34 -2.44 -25.34
N GLY A 143 1.12 -1.17 -24.97
CA GLY A 143 1.07 -0.05 -25.91
C GLY A 143 2.42 0.52 -26.33
N LYS A 144 3.50 0.32 -25.55
CA LYS A 144 4.83 0.84 -25.88
C LYS A 144 5.74 -0.24 -26.47
N ARG A 145 6.22 -0.01 -27.70
CA ARG A 145 7.37 -0.75 -28.24
C ARG A 145 8.61 -0.35 -27.42
N PRO A 146 9.44 -1.30 -26.94
CA PRO A 146 10.66 -0.95 -26.22
C PRO A 146 11.53 -0.04 -27.10
N PRO A 147 12.17 1.01 -26.54
CA PRO A 147 12.95 2.00 -27.30
C PRO A 147 14.24 1.45 -27.94
N GLY A 148 14.43 0.13 -27.98
CA GLY A 148 15.56 -0.55 -28.59
C GLY A 148 15.71 -1.99 -28.06
N LYS A 149 16.55 -2.80 -28.74
CA LYS A 149 16.86 -4.19 -28.34
C LYS A 149 17.44 -4.28 -26.91
N ASP A 150 18.10 -3.22 -26.44
CA ASP A 150 18.72 -3.16 -25.12
C ASP A 150 17.72 -3.12 -23.95
N CYS A 151 16.49 -2.66 -24.17
CA CYS A 151 15.44 -2.54 -23.14
C CYS A 151 14.46 -3.73 -23.18
N GLU A 152 14.48 -4.56 -24.22
CA GLU A 152 13.60 -5.72 -24.37
C GLU A 152 13.72 -6.73 -23.22
N GLY A 153 14.95 -7.08 -22.83
CA GLY A 153 15.19 -7.97 -21.69
C GLY A 153 14.71 -7.37 -20.35
N CYS A 154 14.79 -6.04 -20.20
CA CYS A 154 14.28 -5.35 -19.01
C CYS A 154 12.74 -5.37 -18.99
N VAL A 155 12.10 -5.17 -20.15
CA VAL A 155 10.63 -5.24 -20.32
C VAL A 155 10.11 -6.63 -20.00
N LEU A 156 10.74 -7.69 -20.51
CA LEU A 156 10.32 -9.06 -20.24
C LEU A 156 10.40 -9.40 -18.74
N ARG A 157 11.49 -9.00 -18.07
CA ARG A 157 11.63 -9.14 -16.62
C ARG A 157 10.57 -8.36 -15.85
N THR A 158 10.20 -7.19 -16.35
CA THR A 158 9.16 -6.36 -15.75
C THR A 158 7.78 -7.01 -15.88
N ARG A 159 7.44 -7.57 -17.04
CA ARG A 159 6.18 -8.32 -17.25
C ARG A 159 6.05 -9.48 -16.26
N ARG A 160 7.09 -10.32 -16.14
CA ARG A 160 7.11 -11.43 -15.18
C ARG A 160 6.96 -10.95 -13.73
N ALA A 161 7.57 -9.82 -13.38
CA ALA A 161 7.43 -9.26 -12.04
C ALA A 161 5.98 -8.79 -11.77
N LEU A 162 5.30 -8.20 -12.76
CA LEU A 162 3.90 -7.82 -12.63
C LEU A 162 2.98 -9.04 -12.47
N GLU A 163 3.19 -10.09 -13.26
CA GLU A 163 2.45 -11.36 -13.14
C GLU A 163 2.62 -11.98 -11.74
N GLN A 164 3.84 -11.93 -11.18
CA GLN A 164 4.09 -12.40 -9.82
C GLN A 164 3.36 -11.56 -8.77
N ILE A 165 3.37 -10.23 -8.91
CA ILE A 165 2.66 -9.33 -8.00
C ILE A 165 1.15 -9.61 -8.05
N GLU A 166 0.59 -9.74 -9.26
CA GLU A 166 -0.83 -10.03 -9.47
C GLU A 166 -1.21 -11.36 -8.84
N ALA A 167 -0.42 -12.42 -9.07
CA ALA A 167 -0.64 -13.72 -8.43
C ALA A 167 -0.59 -13.63 -6.89
N GLY A 168 0.38 -12.89 -6.34
CA GLY A 168 0.49 -12.67 -4.90
C GLY A 168 -0.71 -11.92 -4.32
N LEU A 169 -1.17 -10.84 -4.96
CA LEU A 169 -2.35 -10.08 -4.54
C LEU A 169 -3.64 -10.89 -4.68
N LYS A 170 -3.74 -11.71 -5.73
CA LYS A 170 -4.85 -12.63 -5.93
C LYS A 170 -4.92 -13.66 -4.82
N GLU A 171 -3.79 -14.26 -4.44
CA GLU A 171 -3.73 -15.22 -3.32
C GLU A 171 -4.20 -14.58 -2.00
N VAL A 172 -3.79 -13.34 -1.71
CA VAL A 172 -4.27 -12.60 -0.54
C VAL A 172 -5.80 -12.46 -0.58
N THR A 173 -6.35 -12.09 -1.73
CA THR A 173 -7.80 -11.87 -1.91
C THR A 173 -8.60 -13.17 -1.82
N GLU A 174 -8.11 -14.26 -2.41
CA GLU A 174 -8.72 -15.58 -2.37
C GLU A 174 -8.71 -16.15 -0.95
N ARG A 175 -7.58 -16.06 -0.24
CA ARG A 175 -7.46 -16.47 1.16
C ARG A 175 -8.46 -15.74 2.05
N MET A 176 -8.65 -14.44 1.82
CA MET A 176 -9.64 -13.64 2.55
C MET A 176 -11.08 -14.07 2.24
N SER A 177 -11.35 -14.42 0.98
CA SER A 177 -12.66 -14.90 0.52
C SER A 177 -13.00 -16.30 1.06
N ASP A 178 -12.04 -17.22 1.09
CA ASP A 178 -12.21 -18.58 1.60
C ASP A 178 -12.41 -18.61 3.11
N LEU A 179 -11.68 -17.78 3.84
CA LEU A 179 -11.88 -17.62 5.28
C LEU A 179 -13.27 -17.04 5.58
N SER A 180 -13.78 -16.15 4.73
CA SER A 180 -15.16 -15.64 4.81
C SER A 180 -16.17 -16.78 4.71
N ARG A 181 -16.07 -17.63 3.68
CA ARG A 181 -16.98 -18.79 3.48
C ARG A 181 -16.96 -19.78 4.65
N ARG A 182 -15.79 -20.05 5.24
CA ARG A 182 -15.67 -20.95 6.40
C ARG A 182 -16.37 -20.38 7.65
N GLN A 183 -16.36 -19.07 7.86
CA GLN A 183 -17.02 -18.44 9.01
C GLN A 183 -18.55 -18.55 8.95
N TYR A 184 -19.14 -18.51 7.75
CA TYR A 184 -20.58 -18.72 7.56
C TYR A 184 -20.97 -20.20 7.69
N ARG A 185 -20.07 -21.14 7.33
CA ARG A 185 -20.34 -22.58 7.47
C ARG A 185 -20.44 -23.04 8.93
N TRP A 186 -19.68 -22.43 9.84
CA TRP A 186 -19.70 -22.77 11.28
C TRP A 186 -20.86 -22.12 12.07
N ARG A 187 -21.49 -21.06 11.56
CA ARG A 187 -22.70 -20.48 12.19
C ARG A 187 -24.01 -21.14 11.75
N GLY A 188 -23.94 -22.17 10.91
CA GLY A 188 -25.09 -22.89 10.35
C GLY A 188 -25.33 -24.29 10.92
N SER A 189 -24.75 -24.67 12.06
CA SER A 189 -25.10 -25.93 12.74
C SER A 189 -26.22 -25.68 13.76
N PRO A 190 -27.46 -26.15 13.51
CA PRO A 190 -28.47 -26.22 14.55
C PRO A 190 -28.07 -27.34 15.52
N HIS A 191 -27.74 -26.97 16.74
CA HIS A 191 -27.79 -27.90 17.87
C HIS A 191 -29.25 -28.31 18.12
N GLY A 192 -29.47 -29.60 18.42
CA GLY A 192 -30.53 -30.00 19.34
C GLY A 192 -31.57 -30.96 18.77
N GLY A 193 -31.38 -32.25 19.02
CA GLY A 193 -32.39 -33.28 18.78
C GLY A 193 -31.99 -34.64 19.36
N ARG A 194 -31.42 -34.66 20.57
CA ARG A 194 -31.14 -35.91 21.30
C ARG A 194 -32.41 -36.27 22.09
N SER A 195 -33.37 -36.90 21.43
CA SER A 195 -34.52 -37.50 22.10
C SER A 195 -34.12 -38.85 22.69
N GLY A 196 -33.83 -38.85 23.99
CA GLY A 196 -33.86 -40.06 24.80
C GLY A 196 -35.30 -40.35 25.23
N SER A 197 -35.78 -41.54 24.95
CA SER A 197 -36.88 -42.21 25.67
C SER A 197 -36.37 -43.64 25.90
N GLY A 198 -36.03 -44.05 27.11
CA GLY A 198 -36.98 -44.19 28.21
C GLY A 198 -37.34 -45.68 28.25
N ARG A 199 -36.58 -46.44 29.06
CA ARG A 199 -36.90 -47.83 29.38
C ARG A 199 -38.11 -47.81 30.30
N ASP A 200 -39.15 -48.58 29.98
CA ASP A 200 -40.14 -49.00 30.96
C ASP A 200 -39.97 -50.49 31.24
N VAL A 201 -39.77 -50.78 32.52
CA VAL A 201 -39.72 -52.09 33.14
C VAL A 201 -40.87 -52.12 34.16
N ASN A 202 -41.88 -52.96 33.94
CA ASN A 202 -42.68 -53.66 34.96
C ASN A 202 -43.76 -54.48 34.25
N ALA A 203 -43.77 -55.82 34.34
CA ALA A 203 -44.17 -56.64 35.49
C ALA A 203 -45.68 -56.64 35.73
N ARG A 204 -46.38 -57.59 35.10
CA ARG A 204 -47.31 -58.55 35.71
C ARG A 204 -47.76 -59.58 34.69
#